data_AF-A0A2A9FP56-F1
#
_entry.id   AF-A0A2A9FP56-F1
#
_cell.length_a   1.000
_cell.length_b   1.000
_cell.length_c   1.000
_cell.angle_alpha   90.00
_cell.angle_beta   90.00
_cell.angle_gamma   90.00
#
_symmetry.space_group_name_H-M   'P 1'
#
loop_
_entity.id
_entity.type
_entity.pdbx_description
1 polymer ?
#
loop_
_entity_poly.entity_id
_entity_poly.type
_entity_poly.pdbx_seq_one_letter_code
_entity_poly.pdbx_strand_id
1 'polypeptide(L)'
;MRLKRVLLPALLLACSNAMALPTFMTSGDLSVDGCAYGRSTMAVDDATANALQELASFLSSPKLFTESTANEELDTATSTWLQELRDMSVEGLQLQRMPVTTSSPRIQGNDTCVTVTLVRGTLPGNQSNGDSGRWESGTPEVTVTVTGEGWPDKSRSLTARNQAELDALKRAVSQVVGVWLTQQRAQFSTMEERASGSSSSIALNDMISQQLYTRSEGLVKEWKTLNFRDLENGGIEVTIQAVVEKQLLATAANDVLTAIGSPRVAVVGPQAVAGPLKAWLNTNGVEVSQSASLRIVANAQLKARGNTRRLALTVTVEDLSGQQYGLWRNDPSLLALPASDTVQTDLIDVHLALPAQQKSLRAELQQAFQSMVAQGGLLREIRLRKGLLREPDKLQALLATLGGARDVAVSSNGNYHQASLRYAGATGDLVSAIRQSLRPIAAEPLPQANISNGYEITFN
;
A
#
# COMPACT_ATOMS: atom_id res chain seq x y z
N MET A 1 -70.49 -24.22 -3.09
CA MET A 1 -70.18 -23.03 -2.26
C MET A 1 -68.87 -23.30 -1.52
N ARG A 2 -67.70 -22.94 -2.07
CA ARG A 2 -66.95 -21.67 -1.91
C ARG A 2 -66.73 -21.22 -0.46
N LEU A 3 -65.57 -21.54 0.10
CA LEU A 3 -64.81 -20.71 1.06
C LEU A 3 -63.32 -21.07 0.91
N LYS A 4 -62.62 -20.43 -0.03
CA LYS A 4 -61.72 -19.26 0.14
C LYS A 4 -60.47 -19.54 1.00
N ARG A 5 -59.35 -19.63 0.27
CA ARG A 5 -57.94 -19.52 0.67
C ARG A 5 -57.71 -18.38 1.67
N VAL A 6 -56.85 -18.64 2.65
CA VAL A 6 -55.86 -17.66 3.12
C VAL A 6 -54.53 -18.41 3.27
N LEU A 7 -53.74 -18.40 2.19
CA LEU A 7 -52.29 -18.56 2.28
C LEU A 7 -51.76 -17.21 2.76
N LEU A 8 -51.22 -17.15 3.98
CA LEU A 8 -50.33 -16.06 4.37
C LEU A 8 -49.00 -16.28 3.61
N PRO A 9 -48.57 -15.39 2.70
CA PRO A 9 -47.19 -15.38 2.30
C PRO A 9 -46.39 -14.73 3.43
N ALA A 10 -45.38 -15.44 3.93
CA ALA A 10 -44.33 -14.85 4.73
C ALA A 10 -43.70 -13.72 3.89
N LEU A 11 -43.90 -12.47 4.34
CA LEU A 11 -43.12 -11.33 3.90
C LEU A 11 -41.66 -11.60 4.32
N LEU A 12 -40.89 -12.22 3.43
CA LEU A 12 -39.45 -12.08 3.42
C LEU A 12 -39.18 -10.60 3.10
N LEU A 13 -39.03 -9.78 4.14
CA LEU A 13 -38.28 -8.53 4.03
C LEU A 13 -36.84 -8.91 3.69
N ALA A 14 -36.58 -9.07 2.41
CA ALA A 14 -35.25 -8.84 1.87
C ALA A 14 -34.93 -7.37 2.14
N CYS A 15 -34.13 -7.10 3.18
CA CYS A 15 -33.36 -5.86 3.26
C CYS A 15 -32.34 -5.89 2.13
N SER A 16 -32.81 -5.60 0.93
CA SER A 16 -31.96 -5.25 -0.20
C SER A 16 -31.36 -3.90 0.13
N ASN A 17 -30.10 -3.88 0.57
CA ASN A 17 -29.28 -2.68 0.38
C ASN A 17 -29.22 -2.50 -1.14
N ALA A 18 -30.07 -1.62 -1.67
CA ALA A 18 -30.04 -1.25 -3.07
C ALA A 18 -28.71 -0.53 -3.30
N MET A 19 -27.71 -1.28 -3.75
CA MET A 19 -26.45 -0.74 -4.23
C MET A 19 -26.78 0.14 -5.44
N ALA A 20 -26.68 1.45 -5.27
CA ALA A 20 -26.92 2.40 -6.34
C ALA A 20 -25.75 2.28 -7.34
N LEU A 21 -26.06 1.92 -8.59
CA LEU A 21 -25.07 1.95 -9.66
C LEU A 21 -24.66 3.40 -9.94
N PRO A 22 -23.38 3.67 -10.29
CA PRO A 22 -22.97 5.00 -10.70
C PRO A 22 -23.76 5.49 -11.91
N THR A 23 -24.14 6.76 -11.90
CA THR A 23 -24.94 7.39 -12.96
C THR A 23 -24.25 8.64 -13.50
N PHE A 24 -24.39 8.84 -14.82
CA PHE A 24 -23.94 10.06 -15.49
C PHE A 24 -24.95 11.19 -15.25
N MET A 25 -24.44 12.33 -14.78
CA MET A 25 -25.19 13.57 -14.69
C MET A 25 -25.23 14.26 -16.05
N THR A 26 -26.17 15.18 -16.25
CA THR A 26 -26.30 15.97 -17.49
C THR A 26 -25.09 16.87 -17.78
N SER A 27 -24.24 17.13 -16.79
CA SER A 27 -22.93 17.80 -16.91
C SER A 27 -21.83 16.89 -17.46
N GLY A 28 -22.07 15.59 -17.57
CA GLY A 28 -21.04 14.57 -17.87
C GLY A 28 -20.25 14.12 -16.64
N ASP A 29 -20.62 14.58 -15.43
CA ASP A 29 -20.04 14.11 -14.17
C ASP A 29 -20.55 12.69 -13.83
N LEU A 30 -19.76 11.93 -13.08
CA LEU A 30 -20.13 10.59 -12.64
C LEU A 30 -20.46 10.61 -11.15
N SER A 31 -21.68 10.24 -10.77
CA SER A 31 -22.15 10.28 -9.39
C SER A 31 -22.58 8.92 -8.88
N VAL A 32 -22.34 8.64 -7.61
CA VAL A 32 -22.80 7.41 -6.95
C VAL A 32 -23.23 7.69 -5.51
N ASP A 33 -24.31 7.03 -5.09
CA ASP A 33 -24.81 7.12 -3.74
C ASP A 33 -24.28 5.96 -2.89
N GLY A 34 -23.74 6.29 -1.73
CA GLY A 34 -23.42 5.31 -0.69
C GLY A 34 -24.26 5.57 0.53
N CYS A 35 -24.82 4.51 1.11
CA CYS A 35 -25.61 4.58 2.34
C CYS A 35 -25.01 3.65 3.39
N ALA A 36 -25.03 4.09 4.64
CA ALA A 36 -24.63 3.30 5.79
C ALA A 36 -25.58 3.54 6.96
N TYR A 37 -25.83 2.47 7.72
CA TYR A 37 -26.74 2.52 8.85
C TYR A 37 -26.21 3.39 9.99
N GLY A 38 -27.06 4.26 10.53
CA GLY A 38 -26.73 5.13 11.66
C GLY A 38 -26.74 6.61 11.31
N ARG A 39 -26.37 7.46 12.29
CA ARG A 39 -26.44 8.93 12.21
C ARG A 39 -25.18 9.63 12.73
N SER A 40 -24.13 8.87 13.01
CA SER A 40 -22.86 9.39 13.52
C SER A 40 -21.96 9.84 12.38
N THR A 41 -20.88 10.56 12.69
CA THR A 41 -19.82 10.87 11.73
C THR A 41 -19.23 9.60 11.11
N MET A 42 -19.20 8.49 11.85
CA MET A 42 -18.78 7.18 11.34
C MET A 42 -19.75 6.65 10.27
N ALA A 43 -21.06 6.86 10.42
CA ALA A 43 -22.02 6.48 9.38
C ALA A 43 -21.85 7.34 8.10
N VAL A 44 -21.44 8.60 8.24
CA VAL A 44 -21.07 9.46 7.09
C VAL A 44 -19.80 8.92 6.41
N ASP A 45 -18.79 8.56 7.20
CA ASP A 45 -17.52 8.02 6.69
C ASP A 45 -17.73 6.68 5.96
N ASP A 46 -18.51 5.78 6.55
CA ASP A 46 -18.84 4.47 5.96
C ASP A 46 -19.68 4.62 4.69
N ALA A 47 -20.68 5.52 4.70
CA ALA A 47 -21.46 5.84 3.51
C ALA A 47 -20.59 6.40 2.37
N THR A 48 -19.63 7.26 2.70
CA THR A 48 -18.68 7.84 1.75
C THR A 48 -17.71 6.77 1.22
N ALA A 49 -17.23 5.87 2.07
CA ALA A 49 -16.34 4.78 1.68
C ALA A 49 -17.03 3.79 0.74
N ASN A 50 -18.29 3.43 1.03
CA ASN A 50 -19.09 2.57 0.17
C ASN A 50 -19.30 3.20 -1.21
N ALA A 51 -19.65 4.49 -1.27
CA ALA A 51 -19.79 5.22 -2.53
C ALA A 51 -18.48 5.24 -3.34
N LEU A 52 -17.34 5.52 -2.70
CA LEU A 52 -16.02 5.50 -3.35
C LEU A 52 -15.64 4.12 -3.89
N GLN A 53 -15.97 3.06 -3.16
CA GLN A 53 -15.71 1.70 -3.57
C GLN A 53 -16.53 1.32 -4.82
N GLU A 54 -17.80 1.73 -4.88
CA GLU A 54 -18.65 1.51 -6.05
C GLU A 54 -18.22 2.33 -7.26
N LEU A 55 -17.80 3.57 -7.03
CA LEU A 55 -17.21 4.39 -8.09
C LEU A 55 -15.97 3.71 -8.68
N ALA A 56 -15.08 3.21 -7.83
CA ALA A 56 -13.88 2.52 -8.26
C ALA A 56 -14.18 1.17 -8.95
N SER A 57 -15.15 0.42 -8.43
CA SER A 57 -15.58 -0.86 -9.02
C SER A 57 -16.11 -0.61 -10.45
N PHE A 58 -16.91 0.43 -10.63
CA PHE A 58 -17.46 0.82 -11.93
C PHE A 58 -16.39 1.31 -12.90
N LEU A 59 -15.47 2.16 -12.45
CA LEU A 59 -14.38 2.68 -13.28
C LEU A 59 -13.38 1.59 -13.70
N SER A 60 -13.21 0.54 -12.89
CA SER A 60 -12.40 -0.64 -13.23
C SER A 60 -13.13 -1.68 -14.08
N SER A 61 -14.44 -1.53 -14.25
CA SER A 61 -15.30 -2.52 -14.89
C SER A 61 -15.34 -2.34 -16.40
N PRO A 62 -15.35 -3.44 -17.19
CA PRO A 62 -15.66 -3.39 -18.63
C PRO A 62 -17.04 -2.78 -18.94
N LYS A 63 -17.93 -2.63 -17.93
CA LYS A 63 -19.25 -2.00 -18.08
C LYS A 63 -19.19 -0.51 -18.43
N LEU A 64 -18.08 0.17 -18.12
CA LEU A 64 -17.87 1.56 -18.51
C LEU A 64 -17.90 1.72 -20.05
N PHE A 65 -17.41 0.71 -20.78
CA PHE A 65 -17.50 0.66 -22.25
C PHE A 65 -18.93 0.50 -22.75
N THR A 66 -19.72 -0.38 -22.12
CA THR A 66 -21.10 -0.63 -22.58
C THR A 66 -21.99 0.60 -22.34
N GLU A 67 -21.83 1.29 -21.21
CA GLU A 67 -22.54 2.54 -20.89
C GLU A 67 -22.09 3.70 -21.78
N SER A 68 -20.78 3.84 -22.06
CA SER A 68 -20.28 4.91 -22.93
C SER A 68 -20.72 4.77 -24.39
N THR A 69 -20.95 3.54 -24.85
CA THR A 69 -21.43 3.26 -26.22
C THR A 69 -22.96 3.17 -26.32
N ALA A 70 -23.67 2.93 -25.21
CA ALA A 70 -25.13 2.79 -25.20
C ALA A 70 -25.88 4.10 -24.96
N ASN A 71 -25.24 5.09 -24.32
CA ASN A 71 -25.81 6.42 -24.13
C ASN A 71 -25.48 7.31 -25.33
N GLU A 72 -26.43 7.46 -26.28
CA GLU A 72 -26.35 8.42 -27.40
C GLU A 72 -26.27 9.90 -26.95
N GLU A 73 -26.42 10.18 -25.64
CA GLU A 73 -26.39 11.51 -25.04
C GLU A 73 -25.02 11.94 -24.46
N LEU A 74 -24.00 11.09 -24.47
CA LEU A 74 -22.67 11.48 -23.96
C LEU A 74 -21.94 12.33 -25.01
N ASP A 75 -21.57 13.56 -24.63
CA ASP A 75 -20.83 14.46 -25.52
C ASP A 75 -19.39 13.96 -25.81
N THR A 76 -18.80 14.46 -26.90
CA THR A 76 -17.45 14.06 -27.33
C THR A 76 -16.40 14.28 -26.25
N ALA A 77 -16.54 15.32 -25.44
CA ALA A 77 -15.54 15.60 -24.41
C ALA A 77 -15.74 14.78 -23.11
N THR A 78 -16.92 14.21 -22.83
CA THR A 78 -17.09 13.21 -21.77
C THR A 78 -16.49 11.89 -22.21
N SER A 79 -16.66 11.50 -23.48
CA SER A 79 -16.03 10.29 -24.01
C SER A 79 -14.51 10.40 -24.10
N THR A 80 -13.93 11.55 -24.46
CA THR A 80 -12.48 11.78 -24.37
C THR A 80 -11.98 11.72 -22.93
N TRP A 81 -12.66 12.37 -21.99
CA TRP A 81 -12.32 12.30 -20.58
C TRP A 81 -12.39 10.86 -20.01
N LEU A 82 -13.39 10.07 -20.41
CA LEU A 82 -13.49 8.66 -20.03
C LEU A 82 -12.36 7.81 -20.64
N GLN A 83 -11.89 8.14 -21.84
CA GLN A 83 -10.69 7.50 -22.43
C GLN A 83 -9.43 7.87 -21.66
N GLU A 84 -9.25 9.13 -21.26
CA GLU A 84 -8.13 9.55 -20.42
C GLU A 84 -8.16 8.86 -19.03
N LEU A 85 -9.33 8.75 -18.41
CA LEU A 85 -9.52 8.01 -17.16
C LEU A 85 -9.16 6.53 -17.31
N ARG A 86 -9.47 5.92 -18.45
CA ARG A 86 -9.09 4.54 -18.79
C ARG A 86 -7.59 4.42 -18.93
N ASP A 87 -6.96 5.29 -19.70
CA ASP A 87 -5.52 5.23 -19.95
C ASP A 87 -4.76 5.39 -18.62
N MET A 88 -5.21 6.29 -17.73
CA MET A 88 -4.69 6.37 -16.36
C MET A 88 -4.92 5.10 -15.52
N SER A 89 -6.10 4.48 -15.61
CA SER A 89 -6.40 3.22 -14.92
C SER A 89 -5.47 2.07 -15.38
N VAL A 90 -5.22 2.00 -16.69
CA VAL A 90 -4.30 1.05 -17.32
C VAL A 90 -2.84 1.34 -16.94
N GLU A 91 -2.49 2.62 -16.75
CA GLU A 91 -1.21 3.07 -16.20
C GLU A 91 -1.03 2.74 -14.71
N GLY A 92 -2.02 2.08 -14.07
CA GLY A 92 -1.94 1.64 -12.68
C GLY A 92 -2.26 2.75 -11.67
N LEU A 93 -2.85 3.86 -12.12
CA LEU A 93 -3.35 4.91 -11.23
C LEU A 93 -4.65 4.43 -10.57
N GLN A 94 -4.67 4.42 -9.24
CA GLN A 94 -5.87 4.06 -8.50
C GLN A 94 -6.95 5.14 -8.65
N LEU A 95 -8.00 4.81 -9.41
CA LEU A 95 -9.25 5.59 -9.54
C LEU A 95 -9.90 5.89 -8.17
N GLN A 96 -9.58 5.10 -7.13
CA GLN A 96 -10.01 5.31 -5.74
C GLN A 96 -9.52 6.62 -5.10
N ARG A 97 -8.57 7.34 -5.72
CA ARG A 97 -7.98 8.58 -5.19
C ARG A 97 -8.25 9.79 -6.08
N MET A 98 -9.26 9.72 -6.94
CA MET A 98 -9.66 10.87 -7.74
C MET A 98 -10.27 11.97 -6.86
N PRO A 99 -10.06 13.26 -7.18
CA PRO A 99 -10.71 14.35 -6.47
C PRO A 99 -12.22 14.25 -6.71
N VAL A 100 -12.91 13.63 -5.76
CA VAL A 100 -14.36 13.54 -5.74
C VAL A 100 -14.92 14.62 -4.84
N THR A 101 -16.10 15.11 -5.20
CA THR A 101 -16.88 15.99 -4.36
C THR A 101 -17.92 15.16 -3.61
N THR A 102 -17.99 15.33 -2.30
CA THR A 102 -18.99 14.65 -1.46
C THR A 102 -20.14 15.61 -1.18
N SER A 103 -21.38 15.17 -1.36
CA SER A 103 -22.55 15.95 -0.97
C SER A 103 -22.63 16.12 0.55
N SER A 104 -23.46 17.05 1.01
CA SER A 104 -23.88 17.04 2.41
C SER A 104 -24.60 15.72 2.73
N PRO A 105 -24.39 15.14 3.92
CA PRO A 105 -25.05 13.90 4.31
C PRO A 105 -26.56 14.09 4.38
N ARG A 106 -27.31 13.15 3.80
CA ARG A 106 -28.77 13.12 3.88
C ARG A 106 -29.24 11.87 4.61
N ILE A 107 -30.37 11.97 5.29
CA ILE A 107 -30.97 10.82 5.98
C ILE A 107 -32.01 10.18 5.06
N GLN A 108 -31.89 8.88 4.83
CA GLN A 108 -32.91 8.06 4.19
C GLN A 108 -33.31 6.93 5.15
N GLY A 109 -34.48 7.09 5.78
CA GLY A 109 -34.93 6.16 6.82
C GLY A 109 -34.02 6.16 8.05
N ASN A 110 -33.38 5.02 8.31
CA ASN A 110 -32.40 4.84 9.41
C ASN A 110 -30.95 5.01 8.96
N ASP A 111 -30.72 5.21 7.66
CA ASP A 111 -29.40 5.27 7.05
C ASP A 111 -29.00 6.71 6.78
N THR A 112 -27.70 6.95 6.88
CA THR A 112 -27.05 8.16 6.37
C THR A 112 -26.51 7.85 4.99
N CYS A 113 -26.89 8.68 4.01
CA CYS A 113 -26.43 8.56 2.63
C CYS A 113 -25.63 9.78 2.21
N VAL A 114 -24.60 9.55 1.43
CA VAL A 114 -23.72 10.57 0.84
C VAL A 114 -23.62 10.29 -0.66
N THR A 115 -23.71 11.33 -1.48
CA THR A 115 -23.41 11.23 -2.91
C THR A 115 -21.96 11.62 -3.12
N VAL A 116 -21.24 10.77 -3.83
CA VAL A 116 -19.87 11.04 -4.27
C VAL A 116 -19.91 11.31 -5.76
N THR A 117 -19.45 12.49 -6.16
CA THR A 117 -19.43 12.93 -7.56
C THR A 117 -18.00 13.15 -8.03
N LEU A 118 -17.61 12.39 -9.05
CA LEU A 118 -16.40 12.62 -9.83
C LEU A 118 -16.70 13.65 -10.90
N VAL A 119 -16.10 14.83 -10.76
CA VAL A 119 -16.32 15.96 -11.65
C VAL A 119 -15.53 15.76 -12.95
N ARG A 120 -16.17 16.01 -14.08
CA ARG A 120 -15.55 15.93 -15.38
C ARG A 120 -14.42 16.95 -15.52
N GLY A 121 -13.28 16.52 -16.05
CA GLY A 121 -12.11 17.39 -16.24
C GLY A 121 -11.25 17.59 -14.99
N THR A 122 -11.58 16.99 -13.84
CA THR A 122 -10.67 16.94 -12.68
C THR A 122 -9.65 15.81 -12.84
N LEU A 123 -8.80 16.05 -13.83
CA LEU A 123 -7.40 15.61 -13.99
C LEU A 123 -6.51 15.71 -12.75
N PRO A 124 -5.99 14.63 -12.15
CA PRO A 124 -4.79 14.76 -11.32
C PRO A 124 -3.70 15.56 -12.03
N GLY A 125 -3.31 16.70 -11.48
CA GLY A 125 -2.20 17.51 -12.02
C GLY A 125 -2.56 18.52 -13.11
N ASN A 126 -3.84 18.74 -13.46
CA ASN A 126 -4.20 19.75 -14.46
C ASN A 126 -4.46 21.16 -13.88
N GLN A 127 -3.85 21.49 -12.74
CA GLN A 127 -3.77 22.88 -12.25
C GLN A 127 -2.47 23.51 -12.73
N SER A 128 -2.59 24.33 -13.76
CA SER A 128 -1.51 25.13 -14.34
C SER A 128 -0.82 26.01 -13.31
N ASN A 129 0.50 25.86 -13.15
CA ASN A 129 1.42 26.98 -12.89
C ASN A 129 2.90 26.53 -13.07
N GLY A 130 3.61 27.17 -14.00
CA GLY A 130 5.07 27.39 -13.93
C GLY A 130 6.01 26.24 -14.32
N ASP A 131 6.39 26.20 -15.59
CA ASP A 131 7.70 25.90 -16.20
C ASP A 131 8.81 25.08 -15.46
N SER A 132 8.45 23.99 -14.79
CA SER A 132 9.43 22.95 -14.41
C SER A 132 8.93 21.58 -14.86
N GLY A 133 9.58 21.01 -15.89
CA GLY A 133 9.47 19.60 -16.27
C GLY A 133 8.04 19.05 -16.33
N ARG A 134 7.26 19.44 -17.34
CA ARG A 134 5.94 18.84 -17.58
C ARG A 134 6.10 17.33 -17.77
N TRP A 135 5.47 16.57 -16.89
CA TRP A 135 5.13 15.18 -17.15
C TRP A 135 4.15 15.15 -18.33
N GLU A 136 4.67 15.00 -19.55
CA GLU A 136 3.80 14.81 -20.70
C GLU A 136 3.05 13.48 -20.55
N SER A 137 1.72 13.57 -20.55
CA SER A 137 0.76 12.48 -20.35
C SER A 137 0.67 11.50 -21.54
N GLY A 138 1.77 11.32 -22.28
CA GLY A 138 1.82 10.46 -23.48
C GLY A 138 3.19 9.87 -23.82
N THR A 139 4.24 10.20 -23.06
CA THR A 139 5.57 9.60 -23.24
C THR A 139 5.84 8.57 -22.15
N PRO A 140 6.16 7.30 -22.46
CA PRO A 140 6.38 6.25 -21.46
C PRO A 140 7.67 6.43 -20.64
N GLU A 141 8.53 7.36 -21.06
CA GLU A 141 9.89 7.54 -20.58
C GLU A 141 10.13 8.99 -20.14
N VAL A 142 10.95 9.19 -19.10
CA VAL A 142 11.44 10.52 -18.69
C VAL A 142 12.95 10.53 -18.79
N THR A 143 13.48 11.49 -19.53
CA THR A 143 14.92 11.73 -19.62
C THR A 143 15.31 12.81 -18.63
N VAL A 144 16.25 12.50 -17.74
CA VAL A 144 16.80 13.43 -16.75
C VAL A 144 18.31 13.50 -16.86
N THR A 145 18.85 14.70 -16.62
CA THR A 145 20.30 14.92 -16.54
C THR A 145 20.66 15.21 -15.10
N VAL A 146 21.52 14.40 -14.52
CA VAL A 146 21.89 14.46 -13.10
C VAL A 146 23.38 14.27 -12.90
N THR A 147 23.90 14.81 -11.81
CA THR A 147 25.29 14.69 -11.41
C THR A 147 25.38 13.91 -10.11
N GLY A 148 26.19 12.85 -10.09
CA GLY A 148 26.47 12.03 -8.92
C GLY A 148 27.96 12.02 -8.56
N GLU A 149 28.25 11.68 -7.32
CA GLU A 149 29.59 11.71 -6.74
C GLU A 149 29.93 10.37 -6.08
N GLY A 150 31.19 9.95 -6.13
CA GLY A 150 31.61 8.67 -5.58
C GLY A 150 33.07 8.63 -5.18
N TRP A 151 33.35 7.92 -4.08
CA TRP A 151 34.71 7.65 -3.59
C TRP A 151 35.01 6.15 -3.65
N PRO A 152 36.29 5.75 -3.66
CA PRO A 152 36.64 4.34 -3.69
C PRO A 152 36.21 3.65 -2.39
N ASP A 153 35.44 2.57 -2.49
CA ASP A 153 35.05 1.74 -1.34
C ASP A 153 35.74 0.39 -1.42
N LYS A 154 36.80 0.25 -0.62
CA LYS A 154 37.60 -0.98 -0.53
C LYS A 154 36.84 -2.13 0.13
N SER A 155 35.78 -1.87 0.90
CA SER A 155 34.99 -2.91 1.58
C SER A 155 34.05 -3.63 0.62
N ARG A 156 33.58 -2.93 -0.42
CA ARG A 156 32.68 -3.46 -1.46
C ARG A 156 33.37 -3.69 -2.81
N SER A 157 34.68 -3.47 -2.89
CA SER A 157 35.49 -3.55 -4.12
C SER A 157 34.94 -2.68 -5.27
N LEU A 158 34.35 -1.52 -4.94
CA LEU A 158 33.78 -0.60 -5.91
C LEU A 158 34.76 0.53 -6.23
N THR A 159 34.93 0.83 -7.51
CA THR A 159 35.72 1.97 -7.97
C THR A 159 34.97 3.28 -7.67
N ALA A 160 35.70 4.39 -7.51
CA ALA A 160 35.10 5.71 -7.33
C ALA A 160 34.12 6.06 -8.46
N ARG A 161 34.46 5.67 -9.70
CA ARG A 161 33.61 5.85 -10.88
C ARG A 161 32.30 5.07 -10.78
N ASN A 162 32.37 3.79 -10.43
CA ASN A 162 31.15 2.98 -10.29
C ASN A 162 30.26 3.52 -9.16
N GLN A 163 30.85 4.03 -8.07
CA GLN A 163 30.09 4.70 -7.03
C GLN A 163 29.41 5.98 -7.52
N ALA A 164 30.12 6.82 -8.27
CA ALA A 164 29.59 8.07 -8.81
C ALA A 164 28.46 7.84 -9.82
N GLU A 165 28.60 6.83 -10.68
CA GLU A 165 27.57 6.41 -11.63
C GLU A 165 26.33 5.87 -10.91
N LEU A 166 26.51 5.06 -9.87
CA LEU A 166 25.40 4.60 -9.02
C LEU A 166 24.70 5.79 -8.33
N ASP A 167 25.45 6.73 -7.74
CA ASP A 167 24.89 7.93 -7.11
C ASP A 167 24.11 8.79 -8.12
N ALA A 168 24.63 8.94 -9.33
CA ALA A 168 23.95 9.67 -10.40
C ALA A 168 22.63 8.97 -10.79
N LEU A 169 22.64 7.65 -10.99
CA LEU A 169 21.43 6.87 -11.28
C LEU A 169 20.38 6.98 -10.17
N LYS A 170 20.83 6.97 -8.91
CA LYS A 170 19.97 7.17 -7.73
C LYS A 170 19.28 8.54 -7.77
N ARG A 171 20.03 9.61 -8.06
CA ARG A 171 19.49 10.97 -8.17
C ARG A 171 18.52 11.12 -9.34
N ALA A 172 18.78 10.45 -10.47
CA ALA A 172 17.87 10.43 -11.62
C ALA A 172 16.49 9.88 -11.22
N VAL A 173 16.47 8.71 -10.56
CA VAL A 173 15.23 8.11 -10.08
C VAL A 173 14.54 9.04 -9.08
N SER A 174 15.25 9.61 -8.10
CA SER A 174 14.66 10.52 -7.12
C SER A 174 14.02 11.77 -7.75
N GLN A 175 14.64 12.34 -8.78
CA GLN A 175 14.08 13.51 -9.47
C GLN A 175 12.77 13.16 -10.19
N VAL A 176 12.71 12.02 -10.87
CA VAL A 176 11.49 11.56 -11.57
C VAL A 176 10.40 11.18 -10.56
N VAL A 177 10.76 10.53 -9.45
CA VAL A 177 9.85 10.22 -8.34
C VAL A 177 9.28 11.50 -7.73
N GLY A 178 10.12 12.51 -7.49
CA GLY A 178 9.68 13.78 -6.93
C GLY A 178 8.64 14.47 -7.82
N VAL A 179 8.84 14.48 -9.14
CA VAL A 179 7.87 15.03 -10.10
C VAL A 179 6.58 14.20 -10.10
N TRP A 180 6.68 12.87 -10.12
CA TRP A 180 5.51 11.99 -10.05
C TRP A 180 4.70 12.18 -8.76
N LEU A 181 5.36 12.15 -7.60
CA LEU A 181 4.74 12.33 -6.28
C LEU A 181 4.11 13.72 -6.13
N THR A 182 4.75 14.77 -6.62
CA THR A 182 4.22 16.14 -6.53
C THR A 182 2.97 16.34 -7.40
N GLN A 183 2.90 15.70 -8.57
CA GLN A 183 1.69 15.71 -9.40
C GLN A 183 0.57 14.84 -8.82
N GLN A 184 0.93 13.69 -8.25
CA GLN A 184 0.01 12.80 -7.54
C GLN A 184 -0.46 13.35 -6.18
N ARG A 185 0.22 14.37 -5.63
CA ARG A 185 -0.14 15.04 -4.36
C ARG A 185 -1.55 15.61 -4.36
N ALA A 186 -2.07 16.03 -5.52
CA ALA A 186 -3.46 16.47 -5.67
C ALA A 186 -4.49 15.33 -5.48
N GLN A 187 -4.06 14.06 -5.59
CA GLN A 187 -4.88 12.87 -5.38
C GLN A 187 -4.71 12.24 -3.99
N PHE A 188 -3.53 12.39 -3.39
CA PHE A 188 -3.20 11.79 -2.08
C PHE A 188 -3.72 12.56 -0.87
N SER A 189 -4.28 13.76 -1.06
CA SER A 189 -4.85 14.59 0.01
C SER A 189 -5.97 13.88 0.81
N THR A 190 -6.63 12.87 0.23
CA THR A 190 -7.64 12.04 0.92
C THR A 190 -7.04 11.05 1.94
N MET A 191 -5.75 10.70 1.82
CA MET A 191 -5.01 10.01 2.89
C MET A 191 -4.49 11.00 3.95
N GLU A 192 -4.15 12.23 3.56
CA GLU A 192 -3.64 13.28 4.45
C GLU A 192 -4.74 13.83 5.38
N GLU A 193 -6.00 13.93 4.95
CA GLU A 193 -7.12 14.32 5.84
C GLU A 193 -7.44 13.26 6.91
N ARG A 194 -7.01 12.00 6.72
CA ARG A 194 -7.17 10.92 7.69
C ARG A 194 -6.06 10.86 8.74
N ALA A 195 -4.96 11.59 8.54
CA ALA A 195 -3.83 11.68 9.45
C ALA A 195 -3.55 13.15 9.78
N SER A 196 -4.12 13.65 10.88
CA SER A 196 -3.86 15.00 11.36
C SER A 196 -2.36 15.23 11.60
N GLY A 197 -1.70 15.97 10.69
CA GLY A 197 -0.32 16.46 10.86
C GLY A 197 0.38 16.69 9.52
N SER A 198 0.62 17.95 9.17
CA SER A 198 1.33 18.39 7.95
C SER A 198 2.80 17.93 7.85
N SER A 199 3.34 17.26 8.87
CA SER A 199 4.72 16.75 8.92
C SER A 199 4.88 15.32 8.40
N SER A 200 3.79 14.56 8.22
CA SER A 200 3.84 13.16 7.79
C SER A 200 4.04 12.98 6.28
N SER A 201 3.64 13.98 5.48
CA SER A 201 3.67 13.92 4.02
C SER A 201 5.07 14.09 3.42
N ILE A 202 5.91 14.93 4.03
CA ILE A 202 7.33 15.08 3.66
C ILE A 202 8.07 13.77 3.98
N ALA A 203 7.79 13.17 5.14
CA ALA A 203 8.40 11.89 5.54
C ALA A 203 8.02 10.73 4.61
N LEU A 204 6.79 10.69 4.10
CA LEU A 204 6.33 9.65 3.17
C LEU A 204 7.07 9.75 1.82
N ASN A 205 7.22 10.96 1.27
CA ASN A 205 7.89 11.18 -0.01
C ASN A 205 9.39 10.86 0.07
N ASP A 206 10.05 11.26 1.15
CA ASP A 206 11.45 10.92 1.40
C ASP A 206 11.61 9.40 1.54
N MET A 207 10.67 8.73 2.21
CA MET A 207 10.70 7.28 2.36
C MET A 207 10.49 6.55 1.03
N ILE A 208 9.50 6.92 0.21
CA ILE A 208 9.28 6.32 -1.11
C ILE A 208 10.52 6.52 -1.98
N SER A 209 11.08 7.74 -1.97
CA SER A 209 12.31 8.07 -2.67
C SER A 209 13.49 7.22 -2.20
N GLN A 210 13.63 6.99 -0.88
CA GLN A 210 14.67 6.11 -0.31
C GLN A 210 14.49 4.63 -0.66
N GLN A 211 13.24 4.14 -0.79
CA GLN A 211 12.99 2.77 -1.23
C GLN A 211 13.27 2.60 -2.72
N LEU A 212 12.82 3.53 -3.55
CA LEU A 212 13.06 3.51 -5.00
C LEU A 212 14.53 3.78 -5.34
N TYR A 213 15.21 4.59 -4.52
CA TYR A 213 16.67 4.78 -4.55
C TYR A 213 17.40 3.45 -4.52
N THR A 214 16.96 2.52 -3.67
CA THR A 214 17.61 1.21 -3.58
C THR A 214 17.31 0.30 -4.78
N ARG A 215 16.29 0.60 -5.60
CA ARG A 215 15.86 -0.20 -6.76
C ARG A 215 16.28 0.38 -8.12
N SER A 216 17.21 1.34 -8.15
CA SER A 216 17.53 2.13 -9.36
C SER A 216 17.92 1.31 -10.59
N GLU A 217 18.59 0.16 -10.41
CA GLU A 217 19.06 -0.70 -11.52
C GLU A 217 17.93 -1.34 -12.35
N GLY A 218 16.70 -1.39 -11.83
CA GLY A 218 15.53 -1.91 -12.55
C GLY A 218 14.58 -0.83 -13.07
N LEU A 219 14.84 0.44 -12.76
CA LEU A 219 13.96 1.58 -13.10
C LEU A 219 14.54 2.46 -14.22
N VAL A 220 15.86 2.39 -14.43
CA VAL A 220 16.57 3.10 -15.48
C VAL A 220 16.78 2.15 -16.67
N LYS A 221 16.17 2.47 -17.81
CA LYS A 221 16.26 1.67 -19.04
C LYS A 221 17.62 1.79 -19.69
N GLU A 222 18.10 3.03 -19.81
CA GLU A 222 19.41 3.34 -20.36
C GLU A 222 19.95 4.62 -19.74
N TRP A 223 21.28 4.73 -19.73
CA TRP A 223 21.95 5.94 -19.29
C TRP A 223 23.25 6.12 -20.06
N LYS A 224 23.67 7.38 -20.19
CA LYS A 224 24.90 7.76 -20.88
C LYS A 224 25.67 8.78 -20.05
N THR A 225 26.95 8.52 -19.84
CA THR A 225 27.88 9.51 -19.29
C THR A 225 27.99 10.69 -20.27
N LEU A 226 27.68 11.89 -19.79
CA LEU A 226 27.91 13.13 -20.53
C LEU A 226 29.27 13.72 -20.20
N ASN A 227 29.63 13.70 -18.92
CA ASN A 227 30.87 14.28 -18.43
C ASN A 227 31.35 13.58 -17.16
N PHE A 228 32.63 13.70 -16.85
CA PHE A 228 33.19 13.33 -15.55
C PHE A 228 34.25 14.34 -15.11
N ARG A 229 34.42 14.50 -13.80
CA ARG A 229 35.41 15.38 -13.18
C ARG A 229 36.02 14.68 -11.97
N ASP A 230 37.34 14.75 -11.84
CA ASP A 230 38.02 14.24 -10.65
C ASP A 230 37.78 15.18 -9.46
N LEU A 231 37.50 14.60 -8.30
CA LEU A 231 37.36 15.28 -7.02
C LEU A 231 38.57 15.02 -6.11
N GLU A 232 38.68 15.79 -5.04
CA GLU A 232 39.69 15.56 -4.02
C GLU A 232 39.58 14.15 -3.39
N ASN A 233 40.71 13.65 -2.90
CA ASN A 233 40.83 12.32 -2.26
C ASN A 233 40.48 11.14 -3.17
N GLY A 234 40.69 11.29 -4.49
CA GLY A 234 40.40 10.24 -5.47
C GLY A 234 38.91 9.98 -5.65
N GLY A 235 38.06 10.95 -5.29
CA GLY A 235 36.65 10.95 -5.64
C GLY A 235 36.45 11.28 -7.12
N ILE A 236 35.30 10.91 -7.65
CA ILE A 236 34.90 11.19 -9.03
C ILE A 236 33.48 11.75 -9.00
N GLU A 237 33.25 12.80 -9.78
CA GLU A 237 31.94 13.35 -10.11
C GLU A 237 31.58 12.92 -11.54
N VAL A 238 30.37 12.43 -11.75
CA VAL A 238 29.88 12.00 -13.06
C VAL A 238 28.54 12.68 -13.34
N THR A 239 28.42 13.29 -14.51
CA THR A 239 27.14 13.75 -15.05
C THR A 239 26.61 12.73 -16.04
N ILE A 240 25.42 12.20 -15.81
CA ILE A 240 24.74 11.27 -16.72
C ILE A 240 23.44 11.87 -17.25
N GLN A 241 23.07 11.42 -18.43
CA GLN A 241 21.70 11.45 -18.91
C GLN A 241 21.09 10.07 -18.68
N ALA A 242 19.99 9.98 -17.96
CA ALA A 242 19.31 8.72 -17.67
C ALA A 242 17.87 8.76 -18.19
N VAL A 243 17.42 7.64 -18.76
CA VAL A 243 16.06 7.41 -19.23
C VAL A 243 15.36 6.50 -18.23
N VAL A 244 14.35 7.02 -17.55
CA VAL A 244 13.58 6.32 -16.51
C VAL A 244 12.22 5.92 -17.09
N GLU A 245 11.82 4.66 -16.88
CA GLU A 245 10.52 4.17 -17.31
C GLU A 245 9.43 4.58 -16.33
N LYS A 246 8.45 5.37 -16.79
CA LYS A 246 7.37 5.89 -15.94
C LYS A 246 6.52 4.77 -15.34
N GLN A 247 6.21 3.74 -16.13
CA GLN A 247 5.32 2.66 -15.71
C GLN A 247 5.93 1.78 -14.61
N LEU A 248 7.22 1.43 -14.75
CA LEU A 248 7.94 0.66 -13.75
C LEU A 248 8.09 1.48 -12.46
N LEU A 249 8.31 2.78 -12.58
CA LEU A 249 8.39 3.69 -11.45
C LEU A 249 7.05 3.81 -10.70
N ALA A 250 5.95 4.03 -11.44
CA ALA A 250 4.61 4.14 -10.88
C ALA A 250 4.20 2.84 -10.18
N THR A 251 4.49 1.70 -10.80
CA THR A 251 4.23 0.37 -10.21
C THR A 251 5.04 0.18 -8.93
N ALA A 252 6.34 0.48 -8.96
CA ALA A 252 7.21 0.35 -7.79
C ALA A 252 6.81 1.32 -6.65
N ALA A 253 6.36 2.53 -6.97
CA ALA A 253 5.85 3.48 -5.98
C ALA A 253 4.51 3.01 -5.39
N ASN A 254 3.62 2.47 -6.22
CA ASN A 254 2.35 1.89 -5.79
C ASN A 254 2.54 0.68 -4.88
N ASP A 255 3.52 -0.19 -5.15
CA ASP A 255 3.85 -1.31 -4.27
C ASP A 255 4.19 -0.81 -2.86
N VAL A 256 5.02 0.22 -2.77
CA VAL A 256 5.42 0.86 -1.51
C VAL A 256 4.19 1.46 -0.81
N LEU A 257 3.32 2.14 -1.54
CA LEU A 257 2.10 2.74 -1.00
C LEU A 257 1.08 1.70 -0.52
N THR A 258 0.90 0.61 -1.26
CA THR A 258 0.03 -0.50 -0.86
C THR A 258 0.56 -1.19 0.39
N ALA A 259 1.89 -1.37 0.50
CA ALA A 259 2.51 -1.92 1.70
C ALA A 259 2.29 -1.06 2.96
N ILE A 260 2.08 0.26 2.80
CA ILE A 260 1.78 1.18 3.91
C ILE A 260 0.28 1.24 4.20
N GLY A 261 -0.54 1.31 3.15
CA GLY A 261 -1.98 1.54 3.25
C GLY A 261 -2.79 0.30 3.63
N SER A 262 -2.43 -0.86 3.10
CA SER A 262 -3.17 -2.11 3.27
C SER A 262 -2.21 -3.32 3.33
N PRO A 263 -1.29 -3.38 4.30
CA PRO A 263 -0.45 -4.56 4.45
C PRO A 263 -1.27 -5.77 4.85
N ARG A 264 -0.83 -6.94 4.39
CA ARG A 264 -1.34 -8.22 4.86
C ARG A 264 -0.74 -8.56 6.22
N VAL A 265 -1.57 -8.85 7.20
CA VAL A 265 -1.14 -9.10 8.60
C VAL A 265 -1.76 -10.37 9.17
N ALA A 266 -1.04 -11.03 10.07
CA ALA A 266 -1.53 -12.14 10.87
C ALA A 266 -1.82 -11.68 12.30
N VAL A 267 -3.05 -11.91 12.78
CA VAL A 267 -3.42 -11.56 14.16
C VAL A 267 -3.14 -12.74 15.08
N VAL A 268 -2.28 -12.51 16.09
CA VAL A 268 -1.85 -13.51 17.07
C VAL A 268 -2.34 -13.08 18.46
N GLY A 269 -3.04 -13.96 19.15
CA GLY A 269 -3.53 -13.70 20.50
C GLY A 269 -4.71 -14.60 20.89
N PRO A 270 -5.21 -14.49 22.12
CA PRO A 270 -6.40 -15.21 22.57
C PRO A 270 -7.60 -14.91 21.68
N GLN A 271 -8.43 -15.92 21.38
CA GLN A 271 -9.56 -15.79 20.44
C GLN A 271 -10.54 -14.67 20.83
N ALA A 272 -10.72 -14.42 22.13
CA ALA A 272 -11.56 -13.35 22.65
C ALA A 272 -11.14 -11.94 22.20
N VAL A 273 -9.85 -11.72 21.90
CA VAL A 273 -9.32 -10.45 21.38
C VAL A 273 -9.08 -10.53 19.88
N ALA A 274 -8.55 -11.66 19.42
CA ALA A 274 -8.19 -11.83 18.03
C ALA A 274 -9.41 -11.76 17.11
N GLY A 275 -10.58 -12.30 17.50
CA GLY A 275 -11.81 -12.21 16.71
C GLY A 275 -12.25 -10.77 16.43
N PRO A 276 -12.56 -9.98 17.48
CA PRO A 276 -12.95 -8.58 17.33
C PRO A 276 -11.89 -7.73 16.61
N LEU A 277 -10.61 -7.93 16.91
CA LEU A 277 -9.53 -7.19 16.25
C LEU A 277 -9.42 -7.52 14.75
N LYS A 278 -9.58 -8.78 14.36
CA LYS A 278 -9.61 -9.17 12.94
C LYS A 278 -10.76 -8.51 12.19
N ALA A 279 -11.96 -8.50 12.79
CA ALA A 279 -13.11 -7.83 12.20
C ALA A 279 -12.83 -6.32 12.03
N TRP A 280 -12.32 -5.67 13.08
CA TRP A 280 -11.96 -4.26 13.04
C TRP A 280 -10.92 -3.95 11.96
N LEU A 281 -9.86 -4.76 11.84
CA LEU A 281 -8.81 -4.59 10.82
C LEU A 281 -9.37 -4.70 9.40
N ASN A 282 -10.20 -5.71 9.13
CA ASN A 282 -10.81 -5.90 7.82
C ASN A 282 -11.72 -4.71 7.45
N THR A 283 -12.54 -4.21 8.39
CA THR A 283 -13.37 -3.01 8.18
C THR A 283 -12.53 -1.75 7.92
N ASN A 284 -11.31 -1.69 8.46
CA ASN A 284 -10.39 -0.57 8.27
C ASN A 284 -9.40 -0.79 7.11
N GLY A 285 -9.66 -1.73 6.20
CA GLY A 285 -8.88 -1.92 4.97
C GLY A 285 -7.52 -2.61 5.16
N VAL A 286 -7.29 -3.27 6.30
CA VAL A 286 -6.10 -4.09 6.56
C VAL A 286 -6.44 -5.55 6.30
N GLU A 287 -5.73 -6.19 5.37
CA GLU A 287 -6.00 -7.58 4.99
C GLU A 287 -5.49 -8.54 6.06
N VAL A 288 -6.40 -9.28 6.70
CA VAL A 288 -6.03 -10.31 7.67
C VAL A 288 -5.86 -11.67 7.00
N SER A 289 -4.68 -12.28 7.16
CA SER A 289 -4.38 -13.65 6.74
C SER A 289 -3.69 -14.42 7.85
N GLN A 290 -3.89 -15.73 7.95
CA GLN A 290 -3.10 -16.57 8.87
C GLN A 290 -1.62 -16.65 8.46
N SER A 291 -1.37 -16.43 7.17
CA SER A 291 -0.07 -16.52 6.52
C SER A 291 0.34 -15.13 6.06
N ALA A 292 1.06 -14.41 6.93
CA ALA A 292 1.60 -13.07 6.65
C ALA A 292 2.95 -12.89 7.35
N SER A 293 3.83 -12.06 6.77
CA SER A 293 5.14 -11.74 7.36
C SER A 293 5.08 -10.69 8.47
N LEU A 294 3.99 -9.93 8.54
CA LEU A 294 3.67 -9.04 9.65
C LEU A 294 2.67 -9.71 10.59
N ARG A 295 2.89 -9.53 11.89
CA ARG A 295 2.04 -10.05 12.95
C ARG A 295 1.55 -8.90 13.81
N ILE A 296 0.26 -8.93 14.12
CA ILE A 296 -0.37 -8.07 15.10
C ILE A 296 -0.62 -8.93 16.34
N VAL A 297 0.22 -8.74 17.37
CA VAL A 297 0.12 -9.45 18.63
C VAL A 297 -0.78 -8.69 19.57
N ALA A 298 -1.90 -9.29 19.95
CA ALA A 298 -2.89 -8.70 20.83
C ALA A 298 -2.92 -9.44 22.17
N ASN A 299 -2.73 -8.70 23.26
CA ASN A 299 -2.77 -9.22 24.62
C ASN A 299 -3.77 -8.42 25.45
N ALA A 300 -4.73 -9.11 26.07
CA ALA A 300 -5.73 -8.52 26.94
C ALA A 300 -5.59 -9.05 28.36
N GLN A 301 -5.57 -8.14 29.32
CA GLN A 301 -5.53 -8.44 30.74
C GLN A 301 -6.60 -7.65 31.49
N LEU A 302 -7.33 -8.31 32.38
CA LEU A 302 -8.29 -7.66 33.26
C LEU A 302 -7.62 -7.20 34.55
N LYS A 303 -7.67 -5.90 34.82
CA LYS A 303 -7.23 -5.30 36.09
C LYS A 303 -8.42 -5.17 37.04
N ALA A 304 -8.32 -5.78 38.22
CA ALA A 304 -9.36 -5.72 39.25
C ALA A 304 -9.25 -4.44 40.08
N ARG A 305 -10.39 -3.81 40.38
CA ARG A 305 -10.52 -2.72 41.36
C ARG A 305 -11.83 -2.89 42.12
N GLY A 306 -11.77 -3.50 43.31
CA GLY A 306 -12.97 -3.90 44.05
C GLY A 306 -13.82 -4.89 43.22
N ASN A 307 -15.12 -4.63 43.11
CA ASN A 307 -16.05 -5.44 42.29
C ASN A 307 -16.05 -5.06 40.79
N THR A 308 -15.14 -4.19 40.35
CA THR A 308 -15.06 -3.76 38.95
C THR A 308 -13.82 -4.30 38.27
N ARG A 309 -13.92 -4.51 36.95
CA ARG A 309 -12.85 -4.92 36.06
C ARG A 309 -12.62 -3.82 35.02
N ARG A 310 -11.35 -3.62 34.68
CA ARG A 310 -10.89 -2.71 33.62
C ARG A 310 -10.02 -3.48 32.65
N LEU A 311 -10.10 -3.14 31.37
CA LEU A 311 -9.32 -3.80 30.33
C LEU A 311 -7.99 -3.08 30.13
N ALA A 312 -6.89 -3.83 30.22
CA ALA A 312 -5.61 -3.44 29.67
C ALA A 312 -5.38 -4.28 28.40
N LEU A 313 -5.62 -3.67 27.24
CA LEU A 313 -5.40 -4.23 25.92
C LEU A 313 -4.14 -3.60 25.33
N THR A 314 -3.22 -4.45 24.90
CA THR A 314 -2.00 -4.08 24.21
C THR A 314 -2.02 -4.72 22.82
N VAL A 315 -1.72 -3.93 21.80
CA VAL A 315 -1.60 -4.38 20.41
C VAL A 315 -0.21 -3.99 19.92
N THR A 316 0.55 -4.97 19.47
CA THR A 316 1.93 -4.79 19.00
C THR A 316 2.03 -5.20 17.55
N VAL A 317 2.72 -4.43 16.72
CA VAL A 317 3.03 -4.80 15.34
C VAL A 317 4.47 -5.29 15.29
N GLU A 318 4.67 -6.53 14.85
CA GLU A 318 5.98 -7.17 14.76
C GLU A 318 6.14 -7.94 13.43
N ASP A 319 7.36 -8.25 13.03
CA ASP A 319 7.62 -9.20 11.93
C ASP A 319 7.91 -10.62 12.45
N LEU A 320 8.25 -11.55 11.54
CA LEU A 320 8.62 -12.92 11.89
C LEU A 320 9.94 -13.03 12.66
N SER A 321 10.82 -12.02 12.58
CA SER A 321 12.06 -11.97 13.36
C SER A 321 11.85 -11.49 14.79
N GLY A 322 10.64 -10.98 15.11
CA GLY A 322 10.32 -10.39 16.41
C GLY A 322 10.67 -8.91 16.51
N GLN A 323 11.03 -8.27 15.39
CA GLN A 323 11.25 -6.82 15.38
C GLN A 323 9.91 -6.10 15.55
N GLN A 324 9.83 -5.25 16.56
CA GLN A 324 8.65 -4.44 16.85
C GLN A 324 8.67 -3.11 16.07
N TYR A 325 7.53 -2.74 15.49
CA TYR A 325 7.32 -1.50 14.73
C TYR A 325 6.40 -0.49 15.41
N GLY A 326 5.46 -0.99 16.23
CA GLY A 326 4.48 -0.15 16.90
C GLY A 326 3.89 -0.84 18.11
N LEU A 327 3.43 -0.03 19.05
CA LEU A 327 2.85 -0.47 20.30
C LEU A 327 1.68 0.44 20.68
N TRP A 328 0.48 -0.08 20.50
CA TRP A 328 -0.72 0.56 20.97
C TRP A 328 -1.17 -0.01 22.31
N ARG A 329 -1.67 0.86 23.17
CA ARG A 329 -2.32 0.49 24.43
C ARG A 329 -3.64 1.23 24.54
N ASN A 330 -4.69 0.52 24.94
CA ASN A 330 -5.93 1.19 25.28
C ASN A 330 -5.75 2.04 26.56
N ASP A 331 -6.67 2.98 26.79
CA ASP A 331 -6.76 3.67 28.09
C ASP A 331 -7.70 2.89 29.03
N PRO A 332 -7.19 2.16 30.05
CA PRO A 332 -8.01 1.35 30.94
C PRO A 332 -8.90 2.17 31.88
N SER A 333 -8.69 3.49 31.98
CA SER A 333 -9.43 4.35 32.89
C SER A 333 -10.80 4.76 32.35
N LEU A 334 -11.02 4.64 31.04
CA LEU A 334 -12.24 5.08 30.35
C LEU A 334 -13.48 4.31 30.77
N LEU A 335 -13.35 3.01 31.04
CA LEU A 335 -14.48 2.15 31.34
C LEU A 335 -14.13 1.11 32.40
N ALA A 336 -15.06 0.91 33.33
CA ALA A 336 -15.00 -0.17 34.31
C ALA A 336 -16.37 -0.85 34.36
N LEU A 337 -16.38 -2.17 34.20
CA LEU A 337 -17.60 -2.97 34.28
C LEU A 337 -17.58 -3.83 35.55
N PRO A 338 -18.74 -4.17 36.14
CA PRO A 338 -18.81 -5.14 37.23
C PRO A 338 -18.19 -6.48 36.83
N ALA A 339 -17.62 -7.21 37.79
CA ALA A 339 -17.06 -8.52 37.52
C ALA A 339 -18.14 -9.51 37.03
N SER A 340 -17.93 -10.09 35.85
CA SER A 340 -18.73 -11.16 35.27
C SER A 340 -17.85 -12.04 34.38
N ASP A 341 -18.38 -13.17 33.92
CA ASP A 341 -17.67 -14.07 33.01
C ASP A 341 -17.51 -13.49 31.60
N THR A 342 -18.39 -12.56 31.18
CA THR A 342 -18.36 -11.90 29.86
C THR A 342 -17.55 -10.61 29.83
N VAL A 343 -17.17 -10.10 31.01
CA VAL A 343 -16.64 -8.74 31.17
C VAL A 343 -15.41 -8.45 30.30
N GLN A 344 -14.60 -9.46 30.01
CA GLN A 344 -13.44 -9.29 29.14
C GLN A 344 -13.84 -8.96 27.71
N THR A 345 -14.75 -9.75 27.13
CA THR A 345 -15.24 -9.57 25.77
C THR A 345 -16.00 -8.25 25.66
N ASP A 346 -16.88 -7.95 26.61
CA ASP A 346 -17.67 -6.72 26.64
C ASP A 346 -16.77 -5.48 26.67
N LEU A 347 -15.71 -5.50 27.49
CA LEU A 347 -14.74 -4.40 27.52
C LEU A 347 -13.94 -4.30 26.23
N ILE A 348 -13.55 -5.41 25.60
CA ILE A 348 -12.80 -5.41 24.32
C ILE A 348 -13.64 -4.75 23.24
N ASP A 349 -14.88 -5.18 23.07
CA ASP A 349 -15.78 -4.68 22.04
C ASP A 349 -16.03 -3.18 22.21
N VAL A 350 -16.27 -2.72 23.45
CA VAL A 350 -16.47 -1.29 23.71
C VAL A 350 -15.19 -0.49 23.47
N HIS A 351 -14.02 -0.96 23.91
CA HIS A 351 -12.76 -0.26 23.67
C HIS A 351 -12.43 -0.14 22.18
N LEU A 352 -12.71 -1.17 21.38
CA LEU A 352 -12.51 -1.15 19.93
C LEU A 352 -13.60 -0.36 19.19
N ALA A 353 -14.76 -0.12 19.79
CA ALA A 353 -15.84 0.70 19.24
C ALA A 353 -15.70 2.20 19.55
N LEU A 354 -14.95 2.58 20.58
CA LEU A 354 -14.81 3.98 20.99
C LEU A 354 -14.04 4.81 19.94
N PRO A 355 -14.60 5.91 19.39
CA PRO A 355 -13.97 6.67 18.31
C PRO A 355 -12.55 7.17 18.62
N ALA A 356 -12.31 7.61 19.85
CA ALA A 356 -10.98 8.06 20.27
C ALA A 356 -9.93 6.94 20.26
N GLN A 357 -10.34 5.73 20.68
CA GLN A 357 -9.47 4.54 20.70
C GLN A 357 -9.24 4.04 19.28
N GLN A 358 -10.27 4.03 18.43
CA GLN A 358 -10.14 3.68 17.02
C GLN A 358 -9.17 4.60 16.28
N LYS A 359 -9.29 5.92 16.48
CA LYS A 359 -8.39 6.90 15.88
C LYS A 359 -6.95 6.70 16.34
N SER A 360 -6.75 6.45 17.64
CA SER A 360 -5.42 6.20 18.21
C SER A 360 -4.81 4.89 17.68
N LEU A 361 -5.58 3.79 17.65
CA LEU A 361 -5.12 2.51 17.11
C LEU A 361 -4.75 2.62 15.63
N ARG A 362 -5.59 3.30 14.84
CA ARG A 362 -5.34 3.53 13.41
C ARG A 362 -4.05 4.32 13.18
N ALA A 363 -3.83 5.40 13.92
CA ALA A 363 -2.63 6.20 13.81
C ALA A 363 -1.37 5.39 14.16
N GLU A 364 -1.43 4.58 15.22
CA GLU A 364 -0.30 3.72 15.61
C GLU A 364 -0.01 2.65 14.56
N LEU A 365 -1.03 2.01 13.97
CA LEU A 365 -0.84 1.03 12.90
C LEU A 365 -0.22 1.67 11.66
N GLN A 366 -0.68 2.85 11.25
CA GLN A 366 -0.10 3.59 10.12
C GLN A 366 1.37 3.92 10.37
N GLN A 367 1.70 4.41 11.57
CA GLN A 367 3.08 4.70 11.95
C GLN A 367 3.95 3.44 11.95
N ALA A 368 3.42 2.31 12.44
CA ALA A 368 4.12 1.03 12.43
C ALA A 368 4.41 0.56 10.99
N PHE A 369 3.44 0.66 10.07
CA PHE A 369 3.62 0.27 8.68
C PHE A 369 4.61 1.18 7.94
N GLN A 370 4.58 2.49 8.20
CA GLN A 370 5.59 3.42 7.71
C GLN A 370 6.98 3.05 8.22
N SER A 371 7.13 2.74 9.51
CA SER A 371 8.40 2.30 10.10
C SER A 371 8.94 1.03 9.44
N MET A 372 8.07 0.04 9.19
CA MET A 372 8.43 -1.19 8.48
C MET A 372 8.93 -0.92 7.06
N VAL A 373 8.24 -0.07 6.30
CA VAL A 373 8.67 0.29 4.95
C VAL A 373 9.98 1.07 4.97
N ALA A 374 10.16 2.01 5.89
CA ALA A 374 11.40 2.77 6.05
C ALA A 374 12.62 1.86 6.30
N GLN A 375 12.41 0.73 6.99
CA GLN A 375 13.46 -0.26 7.25
C GLN A 375 13.78 -1.17 6.05
N GLY A 376 13.12 -1.02 4.90
CA GLY A 376 13.36 -1.82 3.69
C GLY A 376 12.21 -2.74 3.31
N GLY A 377 11.05 -2.60 3.96
CA GLY A 377 9.85 -3.35 3.62
C GLY A 377 9.70 -4.68 4.36
N LEU A 378 8.85 -5.53 3.80
CA LEU A 378 8.44 -6.78 4.41
C LEU A 378 9.63 -7.76 4.45
N LEU A 379 9.73 -8.50 5.56
CA LEU A 379 10.67 -9.61 5.67
C LEU A 379 10.25 -10.72 4.70
N ARG A 380 11.21 -11.19 3.91
CA ARG A 380 11.10 -12.28 2.93
C ARG A 380 12.02 -13.40 3.35
N GLU A 381 11.53 -14.63 3.23
CA GLU A 381 12.32 -15.83 3.45
C GLU A 381 12.59 -16.52 2.12
N ILE A 382 13.83 -16.88 1.88
CA ILE A 382 14.27 -17.54 0.65
C ILE A 382 14.90 -18.87 1.05
N ARG A 383 14.44 -19.95 0.43
CA ARG A 383 14.93 -21.31 0.67
C ARG A 383 15.46 -21.86 -0.64
N LEU A 384 16.77 -22.02 -0.73
CA LEU A 384 17.44 -22.63 -1.87
C LEU A 384 17.95 -24.01 -1.50
N ARG A 385 17.58 -25.03 -2.26
CA ARG A 385 18.11 -26.38 -2.03
C ARG A 385 19.62 -26.39 -2.23
N LYS A 386 20.36 -27.06 -1.34
CA LYS A 386 21.83 -27.03 -1.31
C LYS A 386 22.49 -27.38 -2.66
N GLY A 387 21.92 -28.35 -3.38
CA GLY A 387 22.44 -28.77 -4.69
C GLY A 387 22.32 -27.73 -5.80
N LEU A 388 21.58 -26.63 -5.60
CA LEU A 388 21.39 -25.60 -6.60
C LEU A 388 22.53 -24.57 -6.66
N LEU A 389 23.43 -24.53 -5.67
CA LEU A 389 24.52 -23.57 -5.58
C LEU A 389 25.89 -24.25 -5.61
N ARG A 390 26.78 -23.80 -6.50
CA ARG A 390 28.20 -24.20 -6.54
C ARG A 390 29.01 -23.50 -5.46
N GLU A 391 28.69 -22.23 -5.19
CA GLU A 391 29.43 -21.37 -4.27
C GLU A 391 28.49 -20.76 -3.23
N PRO A 392 28.01 -21.55 -2.25
CA PRO A 392 27.02 -21.09 -1.28
C PRO A 392 27.52 -19.95 -0.38
N ASP A 393 28.83 -19.85 -0.15
CA ASP A 393 29.44 -18.80 0.67
C ASP A 393 29.26 -17.40 0.08
N LYS A 394 29.06 -17.30 -1.25
CA LYS A 394 28.80 -16.03 -1.95
C LYS A 394 27.33 -15.60 -1.91
N LEU A 395 26.42 -16.44 -1.40
CA LEU A 395 24.98 -16.18 -1.43
C LEU A 395 24.62 -14.88 -0.70
N GLN A 396 25.16 -14.66 0.50
CA GLN A 396 24.86 -13.46 1.28
C GLN A 396 25.31 -12.19 0.54
N ALA A 397 26.52 -12.19 -0.02
CA ALA A 397 27.07 -11.05 -0.74
C ALA A 397 26.23 -10.70 -1.98
N LEU A 398 25.79 -11.69 -2.75
CA LEU A 398 24.98 -11.49 -3.96
C LEU A 398 23.53 -11.08 -3.66
N LEU A 399 22.96 -11.55 -2.54
CA LEU A 399 21.65 -11.10 -2.10
C LEU A 399 21.73 -9.66 -1.56
N ALA A 400 22.82 -9.28 -0.90
CA ALA A 400 23.05 -7.92 -0.40
C ALA A 400 23.28 -6.89 -1.53
N THR A 401 23.64 -7.34 -2.73
CA THR A 401 23.75 -6.47 -3.91
C THR A 401 22.42 -6.31 -4.66
N LEU A 402 21.36 -7.03 -4.28
CA LEU A 402 20.05 -6.87 -4.90
C LEU A 402 19.48 -5.49 -4.58
N GLY A 403 19.08 -4.76 -5.62
CA GLY A 403 18.41 -3.48 -5.46
C GLY A 403 17.13 -3.63 -4.62
N GLY A 404 17.03 -2.89 -3.52
CA GLY A 404 15.90 -2.95 -2.59
C GLY A 404 16.04 -3.95 -1.44
N ALA A 405 17.08 -4.80 -1.43
CA ALA A 405 17.29 -5.75 -0.35
C ALA A 405 17.99 -5.09 0.85
N ARG A 406 17.48 -5.33 2.06
CA ARG A 406 18.12 -4.95 3.33
C ARG A 406 18.14 -6.10 4.33
N ASP A 407 18.94 -5.98 5.38
CA ASP A 407 19.05 -6.95 6.49
C ASP A 407 19.24 -8.40 6.02
N VAL A 408 20.10 -8.61 5.03
CA VAL A 408 20.36 -9.92 4.45
C VAL A 408 21.12 -10.79 5.44
N ALA A 409 20.46 -11.85 5.93
CA ALA A 409 21.06 -12.90 6.73
C ALA A 409 20.93 -14.24 6.01
N VAL A 410 21.96 -15.07 6.06
CA VAL A 410 21.97 -16.40 5.47
C VAL A 410 22.33 -17.41 6.56
N SER A 411 21.58 -18.49 6.59
CA SER A 411 21.81 -19.66 7.44
C SER A 411 21.68 -20.92 6.61
N SER A 412 22.22 -22.03 7.11
CA SER A 412 22.02 -23.34 6.49
C SER A 412 21.18 -24.19 7.43
N ASN A 413 20.06 -24.69 6.94
CA ASN A 413 19.15 -25.52 7.73
C ASN A 413 18.73 -26.76 6.91
N GLY A 414 19.11 -27.94 7.41
CA GLY A 414 18.85 -29.22 6.74
C GLY A 414 19.39 -29.26 5.31
N ASN A 415 18.49 -29.50 4.35
CA ASN A 415 18.79 -29.59 2.91
C ASN A 415 18.72 -28.25 2.16
N TYR A 416 18.57 -27.14 2.89
CA TYR A 416 18.40 -25.80 2.31
C TYR A 416 19.45 -24.81 2.83
N HIS A 417 19.84 -23.88 1.98
CA HIS A 417 20.33 -22.58 2.36
C HIS A 417 19.11 -21.67 2.55
N GLN A 418 18.95 -21.14 3.76
CA GLN A 418 17.85 -20.25 4.11
C GLN A 418 18.40 -18.83 4.23
N ALA A 419 17.88 -17.91 3.44
CA ALA A 419 18.20 -16.49 3.53
C ALA A 419 16.96 -15.72 3.98
N SER A 420 17.14 -14.73 4.83
CA SER A 420 16.11 -13.74 5.19
C SER A 420 16.59 -12.37 4.74
N LEU A 421 15.71 -11.59 4.12
CA LEU A 421 15.98 -10.22 3.72
C LEU A 421 14.71 -9.38 3.74
N ARG A 422 14.84 -8.07 3.87
CA ARG A 422 13.74 -7.12 3.69
C ARG A 422 13.66 -6.68 2.25
N TYR A 423 12.45 -6.61 1.72
CA TYR A 423 12.19 -6.12 0.39
C TYR A 423 10.83 -5.43 0.30
N ALA A 424 10.83 -4.17 -0.14
CA ALA A 424 9.64 -3.32 -0.23
C ALA A 424 8.78 -3.57 -1.48
N GLY A 425 9.32 -4.24 -2.50
CA GLY A 425 8.57 -4.54 -3.73
C GLY A 425 7.78 -5.85 -3.69
N ALA A 426 7.12 -6.13 -4.81
CA ALA A 426 6.43 -7.40 -5.04
C ALA A 426 7.38 -8.61 -4.93
N THR A 427 6.88 -9.71 -4.36
CA THR A 427 7.65 -10.96 -4.20
C THR A 427 8.10 -11.54 -5.55
N GLY A 428 7.30 -11.35 -6.61
CA GLY A 428 7.64 -11.81 -7.97
C GLY A 428 8.86 -11.09 -8.58
N ASP A 429 8.99 -9.79 -8.33
CA ASP A 429 10.16 -9.00 -8.75
C ASP A 429 11.42 -9.52 -8.06
N LEU A 430 11.32 -9.76 -6.75
CA LEU A 430 12.41 -10.32 -5.96
C LEU A 430 12.84 -11.69 -6.49
N VAL A 431 11.89 -12.57 -6.83
CA VAL A 431 12.20 -13.86 -7.45
C VAL A 431 12.99 -13.69 -8.74
N SER A 432 12.57 -12.77 -9.60
CA SER A 432 13.24 -12.50 -10.87
C SER A 432 14.67 -11.97 -10.67
N ALA A 433 14.84 -11.03 -9.74
CA ALA A 433 16.12 -10.46 -9.37
C ALA A 433 17.07 -11.50 -8.75
N ILE A 434 16.57 -12.37 -7.86
CA ILE A 434 17.32 -13.50 -7.30
C ILE A 434 17.79 -14.43 -8.42
N ARG A 435 16.89 -14.83 -9.32
CA ARG A 435 17.23 -15.74 -10.43
C ARG A 435 18.31 -15.18 -11.34
N GLN A 436 18.36 -13.86 -11.53
CA GLN A 436 19.38 -13.19 -12.33
C GLN A 436 20.71 -13.05 -11.58
N SER A 437 20.67 -12.56 -10.32
CA SER A 437 21.85 -12.31 -9.50
C SER A 437 22.61 -13.60 -9.15
N LEU A 438 21.88 -14.71 -8.92
CA LEU A 438 22.50 -15.97 -8.50
C LEU A 438 23.04 -16.81 -9.67
N ARG A 439 22.80 -16.45 -10.94
CA ARG A 439 23.31 -17.20 -12.11
C ARG A 439 24.81 -17.55 -12.05
N PRO A 440 25.72 -16.63 -11.62
CA PRO A 440 27.15 -16.93 -11.59
C PRO A 440 27.53 -18.04 -10.61
N ILE A 441 26.75 -18.21 -9.53
CA ILE A 441 27.04 -19.19 -8.47
C ILE A 441 26.11 -20.40 -8.49
N ALA A 442 25.08 -20.40 -9.35
CA ALA A 442 24.14 -21.51 -9.48
C ALA A 442 24.81 -22.71 -10.17
N ALA A 443 24.54 -23.93 -9.70
CA ALA A 443 25.02 -25.17 -10.33
C ALA A 443 24.37 -25.43 -11.69
N GLU A 444 23.08 -25.11 -11.77
CA GLU A 444 22.24 -25.21 -12.95
C GLU A 444 21.31 -23.97 -13.01
N PRO A 445 20.64 -23.69 -14.13
CA PRO A 445 19.63 -22.64 -14.17
C PRO A 445 18.60 -22.82 -13.06
N LEU A 446 18.44 -21.79 -12.22
CA LEU A 446 17.52 -21.89 -11.08
C LEU A 446 16.09 -22.21 -11.56
N PRO A 447 15.43 -23.19 -10.93
CA PRO A 447 14.08 -23.62 -11.28
C PRO A 447 13.09 -22.48 -11.02
N GLN A 448 11.84 -22.67 -11.45
CA GLN A 448 10.78 -21.75 -11.05
C GLN A 448 10.61 -21.76 -9.53
N ALA A 449 10.55 -20.57 -8.94
CA ALA A 449 10.32 -20.43 -7.52
C ALA A 449 8.86 -20.73 -7.18
N ASN A 450 8.64 -21.42 -6.07
CA ASN A 450 7.33 -21.49 -5.45
C ASN A 450 7.22 -20.39 -4.40
N ILE A 451 6.17 -19.57 -4.48
CA ILE A 451 5.88 -18.52 -3.50
C ILE A 451 4.77 -19.04 -2.56
N SER A 452 5.13 -19.35 -1.33
CA SER A 452 4.19 -19.70 -0.26
C SER A 452 3.95 -18.50 0.65
N ASN A 453 2.72 -18.39 1.18
CA ASN A 453 2.34 -17.41 2.20
C ASN A 453 2.56 -15.92 1.80
N GLY A 454 2.87 -15.66 0.53
CA GLY A 454 3.18 -14.32 -0.01
C GLY A 454 4.58 -13.79 0.35
N TYR A 455 5.35 -14.45 1.21
CA TYR A 455 6.68 -13.99 1.67
C TYR A 455 7.77 -15.07 1.68
N GLU A 456 7.42 -16.35 1.59
CA GLU A 456 8.38 -17.46 1.53
C GLU A 456 8.59 -17.85 0.05
N ILE A 457 9.84 -17.87 -0.37
CA ILE A 457 10.27 -18.16 -1.73
C ILE A 457 11.11 -19.43 -1.70
N THR A 458 10.68 -20.48 -2.38
CA THR A 458 11.40 -21.76 -2.39
C THR A 458 11.86 -22.14 -3.79
N PHE A 459 13.14 -22.48 -3.91
CA PHE A 459 13.78 -23.07 -5.10
C PHE A 459 14.19 -24.51 -4.78
N ASN A 460 13.64 -25.49 -5.51
CA ASN A 460 13.73 -26.93 -5.22
C ASN A 460 14.47 -27.75 -6.27
#